data_AF-A0A3S1SF94-F1
#
_entry.id   AF-A0A3S1SF94-F1
#
_cell.length_a   1.000
_cell.length_b   1.000
_cell.length_c   1.000
_cell.angle_alpha   90.00
_cell.angle_beta   90.00
_cell.angle_gamma   90.00
#
_symmetry.space_group_name_H-M   'P 1'
#
loop_
_entity.id
_entity.type
_entity.pdbx_description
1 polymer ?
#
loop_
_entity_poly.entity_id
_entity_poly.type
_entity_poly.pdbx_seq_one_letter_code
_entity_poly.pdbx_strand_id
1 'polypeptide(L)' 'MAVADDIALIQKQEAELVFPAFDEAVAFKIGSAIRDRALAENLPIIVDIRTFDRPLFYAAMPGSNASN' A
#
# COMPACT_ATOMS: atom_id res chain seq x y z
N MET A 1 -21.84 7.81 -6.59
CA MET A 1 -21.45 6.96 -7.73
C MET A 1 -22.25 5.66 -7.61
N ALA A 2 -22.65 5.05 -8.73
CA ALA A 2 -23.36 3.78 -8.66
C ALA A 2 -22.33 2.66 -8.41
N VAL A 3 -22.67 1.65 -7.62
CA VAL A 3 -21.77 0.52 -7.27
C VAL A 3 -21.11 -0.11 -8.50
N ALA A 4 -21.83 -0.16 -9.63
CA ALA A 4 -21.30 -0.69 -10.89
C ALA A 4 -20.14 0.15 -11.45
N ASP A 5 -20.19 1.48 -11.33
CA ASP A 5 -19.14 2.38 -11.79
C ASP A 5 -17.88 2.24 -10.94
N ASP A 6 -18.05 2.08 -9.62
CA ASP A 6 -16.93 1.88 -8.69
C ASP A 6 -16.21 0.54 -8.95
N ILE A 7 -16.97 -0.52 -9.20
CA ILE A 7 -16.41 -1.84 -9.58
C ILE A 7 -15.60 -1.73 -10.89
N ALA A 8 -16.16 -1.07 -11.90
CA ALA A 8 -15.47 -0.89 -13.18
C ALA A 8 -14.17 -0.08 -13.02
N LEU A 9 -14.18 0.92 -12.14
CA LEU A 9 -12.98 1.71 -11.84
C LEU A 9 -11.91 0.87 -11.14
N ILE A 10 -12.28 0.07 -10.14
CA ILE A 10 -11.34 -0.83 -9.43
C ILE A 10 -10.72 -1.82 -10.42
N GLN A 11 -11.51 -2.45 -11.28
CA GLN A 11 -10.99 -3.37 -12.29
C GLN A 11 -9.96 -2.72 -13.22
N LYS A 12 -10.22 -1.48 -13.64
CA LYS A 12 -9.28 -0.72 -14.46
C LYS A 12 -7.99 -0.43 -13.70
N GLN A 13 -8.08 0.01 -12.45
CA GLN A 13 -6.92 0.30 -11.61
C GLN A 13 -6.07 -0.95 -11.38
N GLU A 14 -6.69 -2.09 -11.07
CA GLU A 14 -5.98 -3.36 -10.88
C GLU A 14 -5.27 -3.83 -12.15
N ALA A 15 -5.87 -3.60 -13.33
CA ALA A 15 -5.24 -3.93 -14.62
C ALA A 15 -4.08 -3.01 -14.98
N GLU A 16 -4.13 -1.73 -14.59
CA GLU A 16 -3.12 -0.72 -14.95
C GLU A 16 -1.98 -0.60 -13.92
N LEU A 17 -2.25 -0.82 -12.63
CA LEU A 17 -1.29 -0.64 -11.53
C LEU A 17 -0.44 -1.90 -11.29
N VAL A 18 0.18 -2.41 -12.35
CA VAL A 18 1.04 -3.59 -12.32
C VAL A 18 2.49 -3.20 -12.57
N PHE A 19 3.40 -3.56 -11.66
CA PHE A 19 4.83 -3.34 -11.87
C PHE A 19 5.41 -4.33 -12.90
N PRO A 20 6.37 -3.92 -13.75
CA PRO A 20 7.03 -4.83 -14.68
C PRO A 20 7.79 -5.98 -14.00
N ALA A 21 8.25 -5.74 -12.76
CA ALA A 21 8.87 -6.72 -11.88
C ALA A 21 8.66 -6.31 -10.43
N PHE A 22 8.68 -7.27 -9.50
CA PHE A 22 8.52 -7.02 -8.09
C PHE A 22 9.53 -7.82 -7.27
N ASP A 23 10.39 -7.10 -6.54
CA ASP A 23 11.43 -7.64 -5.66
C ASP A 23 11.48 -6.86 -4.33
N GLU A 24 12.40 -7.25 -3.44
CA GLU A 24 12.58 -6.62 -2.13
C GLU A 24 12.92 -5.12 -2.23
N ALA A 25 13.68 -4.72 -3.26
CA ALA A 25 14.08 -3.33 -3.43
C ALA A 25 12.90 -2.46 -3.90
N VAL A 26 12.03 -3.00 -4.76
CA VAL A 26 10.78 -2.37 -5.17
C VAL A 26 9.84 -2.24 -3.97
N ALA A 27 9.67 -3.30 -3.18
CA ALA A 27 8.84 -3.27 -1.97
C ALA A 27 9.32 -2.20 -0.98
N PHE A 28 10.63 -2.12 -0.73
CA PHE A 28 11.19 -1.11 0.17
C PHE A 28 10.97 0.32 -0.34
N LYS A 29 11.13 0.57 -1.65
CA LYS A 29 10.88 1.89 -2.26
C LYS A 29 9.42 2.31 -2.13
N ILE A 30 8.49 1.41 -2.44
CA ILE A 30 7.05 1.68 -2.33
C ILE A 30 6.67 1.97 -0.87
N GLY A 31 7.07 1.08 0.04
CA GLY A 31 6.78 1.23 1.47
C GLY A 31 7.34 2.53 2.04
N SER A 32 8.56 2.90 1.66
CA SER A 32 9.19 4.16 2.08
C SER A 32 8.43 5.38 1.54
N ALA A 33 8.02 5.38 0.27
CA ALA A 33 7.25 6.47 -0.31
C ALA A 33 5.88 6.66 0.37
N ILE A 34 5.18 5.56 0.69
CA ILE A 34 3.91 5.61 1.43
C ILE A 34 4.14 6.14 2.84
N ARG A 35 5.17 5.65 3.54
CA ARG A 35 5.54 6.10 4.88
C ARG A 35 5.82 7.60 4.89
N ASP A 36 6.64 8.10 3.97
CA ASP A 36 7.04 9.51 3.95
C ASP A 36 5.83 10.41 3.72
N ARG A 37 4.91 9.99 2.84
CA ARG A 37 3.62 10.67 2.66
C ARG A 37 2.75 10.62 3.92
N ALA A 38 2.63 9.46 4.55
CA ALA A 38 1.85 9.29 5.76
C ALA A 38 2.37 10.16 6.92
N LEU A 39 3.68 10.32 7.04
CA LEU A 39 4.30 11.23 8.01
C LEU A 39 4.03 12.69 7.67
N ALA A 40 4.15 13.08 6.39
CA ALA A 40 3.86 14.44 5.96
C ALA A 40 2.39 14.84 6.19
N GLU A 41 1.47 13.88 6.06
CA GLU A 41 0.04 14.07 6.22
C GLU A 41 -0.50 13.69 7.62
N ASN A 42 0.37 13.27 8.55
CA ASN A 42 0.02 12.81 9.90
C ASN A 42 -1.03 11.69 9.93
N LEU A 43 -0.90 10.70 9.03
CA LEU A 43 -1.82 9.57 8.91
C LEU A 43 -1.45 8.42 9.87
N PRO A 44 -2.34 8.01 10.80
CA PRO A 44 -2.08 6.93 11.75
C PRO A 44 -2.37 5.55 11.14
N ILE A 45 -1.58 5.16 10.13
CA ILE A 45 -1.76 3.90 9.37
C ILE A 45 -0.60 2.92 9.57
N ILE A 46 -0.87 1.65 9.28
CA ILE A 46 0.15 0.60 9.09
C ILE A 46 0.34 0.39 7.58
N VAL A 47 1.60 0.28 7.16
CA VAL A 47 1.98 -0.14 5.81
C VAL A 47 2.60 -1.52 5.91
N ASP A 48 1.93 -2.54 5.38
CA ASP A 48 2.41 -3.93 5.29
C ASP A 48 2.49 -4.35 3.81
N ILE A 49 3.70 -4.64 3.34
CA ILE A 49 3.94 -5.20 2.00
C ILE A 49 4.51 -6.59 2.20
N ARG A 50 3.84 -7.60 1.64
CA ARG A 50 4.20 -9.01 1.83
C ARG A 50 3.87 -9.87 0.63
N THR A 51 4.61 -10.96 0.49
CA THR A 51 4.21 -12.11 -0.32
C THR A 51 3.47 -13.12 0.57
N PHE A 52 3.00 -14.22 -0.03
CA PHE A 52 2.30 -15.27 0.72
C PHE A 52 3.15 -15.87 1.86
N ASP A 53 4.48 -15.88 1.71
CA ASP A 53 5.44 -16.54 2.61
C ASP A 53 6.26 -15.60 3.49
N ARG A 54 6.43 -14.32 3.12
CA ARG A 54 7.31 -13.41 3.88
C ARG A 54 6.87 -11.94 3.86
N PRO A 55 7.08 -11.20 4.97
CA PRO A 55 7.00 -9.74 4.97
C PRO A 55 8.20 -9.14 4.22
N LEU A 56 7.95 -8.11 3.43
CA LEU A 56 8.96 -7.37 2.67
C LEU A 56 9.17 -5.95 3.19
N PHE A 57 8.13 -5.33 3.74
CA PHE A 57 8.19 -4.01 4.39
C PHE A 57 7.11 -3.89 5.45
N TYR A 58 7.44 -3.30 6.59
CA TYR A 58 6.48 -2.96 7.63
C TYR A 58 6.81 -1.60 8.23
N ALA A 59 5.82 -0.72 8.34
CA ALA A 59 5.94 0.52 9.09
C ALA A 59 4.63 0.90 9.78
N ALA A 60 4.69 1.08 11.10
CA ALA A 60 3.60 1.60 11.91
C ALA A 60 3.81 3.10 12.16
N MET A 61 2.88 3.94 11.71
CA MET A 61 2.97 5.39 11.89
C MET A 61 2.55 5.81 13.31
N PRO A 62 3.05 6.95 13.82
CA PRO A 62 2.58 7.50 15.10
C PRO A 62 1.05 7.55 15.15
N GLY A 63 0.47 7.00 16.22
CA GLY A 63 -0.98 6.95 16.42
C GLY A 63 -1.69 5.72 15.83
N SER A 64 -1.01 4.90 15.02
CA SER A 64 -1.53 3.58 14.61
C SER A 64 -1.54 2.58 15.77
N ASN A 65 -2.36 1.53 15.67
CA ASN A 65 -2.50 0.48 16.68
C ASN A 65 -2.75 -0.89 16.04
N ALA A 66 -2.93 -1.93 16.86
CA ALA A 66 -3.08 -3.31 16.39
C ALA A 66 -4.36 -3.60 15.57
N SER A 67 -5.32 -2.67 15.52
CA SER A 67 -6.54 -2.78 14.71
C SER A 67 -6.41 -2.13 13.32
N ASN A 68 -5.24 -1.59 12.98
CA ASN A 68 -4.90 -1.10 11.64
C ASN A 68 -4.52 -2.25 10.68
#